data_AF-A0A3M1U0R0-F1
#
_entry.id   AF-A0A3M1U0R0-F1
#
_cell.length_a   1.000
_cell.length_b   1.000
_cell.length_c   1.000
_cell.angle_alpha   90.00
_cell.angle_beta   90.00
_cell.angle_gamma   90.00
#
_symmetry.space_group_name_H-M   'P 1'
#
loop_
_entity.id
_entity.type
_entity.pdbx_description
1 polymer ?
#
loop_
_entity_poly.entity_id
_entity_poly.type
_entity_poly.pdbx_seq_one_letter_code
_entity_poly.pdbx_strand_id
1 'polypeptide(L)'
;DKAGARLEDLVGLVADVGPGSFTGGRVGVTIAKTLAWAKGLPVAGIRSFALISEPPVAVPSRKGRYLALHATGEVEEVDDVTVRTVAAAGYGSAFPEPLYPDPERVLLHWSDLRWTQPEELVPEYVLEPGISKPKVPYPNVEP
;
A
#
# COMPACT_ATOMS: atom_id res chain seq x y z
N ASP A 1 -8.57 7.39 -22.68
CA ASP A 1 -9.54 8.51 -22.84
C ASP A 1 -9.04 9.84 -22.26
N LYS A 2 -8.86 10.02 -20.95
CA LYS A 2 -8.40 11.32 -20.39
C LYS A 2 -6.95 11.70 -20.73
N ALA A 3 -6.04 10.72 -20.78
CA ALA A 3 -4.62 10.97 -21.06
C ALA A 3 -4.27 10.97 -22.56
N GLY A 4 -5.22 10.69 -23.46
CA GLY A 4 -4.94 10.50 -24.89
C GLY A 4 -4.02 9.31 -25.23
N ALA A 5 -3.56 8.55 -24.24
CA ALA A 5 -2.70 7.38 -24.40
C ALA A 5 -3.51 6.11 -24.65
N ARG A 6 -2.92 5.19 -25.42
CA ARG A 6 -3.41 3.83 -25.65
C ARG A 6 -2.63 2.84 -24.80
N LEU A 7 -3.16 1.63 -24.67
CA LEU A 7 -2.50 0.56 -23.91
C LEU A 7 -1.16 0.16 -24.53
N GLU A 8 -1.01 0.34 -25.84
CA GLU A 8 0.22 0.09 -26.60
C GLU A 8 1.32 1.11 -26.31
N ASP A 9 0.96 2.28 -25.78
CA ASP A 9 1.90 3.35 -25.51
C ASP A 9 2.53 3.21 -24.10
N LEU A 10 2.11 2.19 -23.32
CA LEU A 10 2.68 1.89 -22.02
C LEU A 10 4.10 1.35 -22.13
N VAL A 11 5.00 1.89 -21.30
CA VAL A 11 6.40 1.44 -21.20
C VAL A 11 6.69 0.70 -19.89
N GLY A 12 5.74 0.68 -18.95
CA GLY A 12 5.85 0.04 -17.65
C GLY A 12 4.63 0.34 -16.78
N LEU A 13 4.49 -0.39 -15.68
CA LEU A 13 3.41 -0.18 -14.71
C LEU A 13 3.94 0.00 -13.30
N VAL A 14 3.38 0.93 -12.55
CA VAL A 14 3.70 1.14 -11.14
C VAL A 14 2.47 0.80 -10.31
N ALA A 15 2.65 0.04 -9.24
CA ALA A 15 1.57 -0.30 -8.32
C ALA A 15 1.91 0.18 -6.90
N ASP A 16 0.89 0.68 -6.21
CA ASP A 16 0.95 0.81 -4.76
C ASP A 16 1.01 -0.60 -4.14
N VAL A 17 2.10 -0.91 -3.44
CA VAL A 17 2.31 -2.20 -2.78
C VAL A 17 1.86 -2.21 -1.33
N GLY A 18 1.42 -1.08 -0.78
CA GLY A 18 1.08 -0.94 0.64
C GLY A 18 2.18 -0.22 1.44
N PRO A 19 2.03 -0.13 2.78
CA PRO A 19 0.97 -0.70 3.59
C PRO A 19 -0.41 -0.05 3.39
N GLY A 20 -1.49 -0.81 3.61
CA GLY A 20 -2.86 -0.33 3.43
C GLY A 20 -3.88 -1.46 3.45
N SER A 21 -4.96 -1.32 2.66
CA SER A 21 -5.99 -2.35 2.55
C SER A 21 -5.40 -3.68 2.04
N PHE A 22 -5.51 -4.73 2.84
CA PHE A 22 -5.04 -6.08 2.47
C PHE A 22 -5.66 -6.58 1.16
N THR A 23 -6.97 -6.40 1.00
CA THR A 23 -7.67 -6.77 -0.24
C THR A 23 -7.31 -5.83 -1.38
N GLY A 24 -7.29 -4.51 -1.12
CA GLY A 24 -7.02 -3.50 -2.13
C GLY A 24 -5.62 -3.62 -2.74
N GLY A 25 -4.59 -3.73 -1.90
CA GLY A 25 -3.20 -3.88 -2.34
C GLY A 25 -2.98 -5.15 -3.16
N ARG A 26 -3.57 -6.27 -2.75
CA ARG A 26 -3.53 -7.52 -3.53
C ARG A 26 -4.17 -7.37 -4.89
N VAL A 27 -5.39 -6.81 -4.95
CA VAL A 27 -6.09 -6.61 -6.22
C VAL A 27 -5.29 -5.68 -7.13
N GLY A 28 -4.80 -4.54 -6.62
CA GLY A 28 -4.01 -3.58 -7.38
C GLY A 28 -2.71 -4.18 -7.94
N VAL A 29 -1.93 -4.84 -7.07
CA VAL A 29 -0.70 -5.53 -7.48
C VAL A 29 -0.97 -6.64 -8.50
N THR A 30 -2.02 -7.45 -8.30
CA THR A 30 -2.40 -8.50 -9.25
C THR A 30 -2.77 -7.93 -10.61
N ILE A 31 -3.54 -6.84 -10.65
CA ILE A 31 -3.91 -6.17 -11.92
C ILE A 31 -2.65 -5.67 -12.63
N ALA A 32 -1.80 -4.91 -11.93
CA ALA A 32 -0.60 -4.32 -12.51
C ALA A 32 0.34 -5.40 -13.05
N LYS A 33 0.64 -6.44 -12.26
CA LYS A 33 1.54 -7.51 -12.70
C LYS A 33 0.96 -8.34 -13.84
N THR A 34 -0.33 -8.65 -13.82
CA THR A 34 -0.97 -9.45 -14.88
C THR A 34 -0.96 -8.70 -16.21
N LEU A 35 -1.28 -7.40 -16.18
CA LEU A 35 -1.26 -6.56 -17.37
C LEU A 35 0.16 -6.38 -17.91
N ALA A 36 1.13 -6.15 -17.04
CA ALA A 36 2.53 -6.06 -17.43
C ALA A 36 3.05 -7.37 -18.05
N TRP A 37 2.71 -8.51 -17.45
CA TRP A 37 3.04 -9.83 -17.96
C TRP A 37 2.45 -10.05 -19.37
N ALA A 38 1.16 -9.73 -19.56
CA ALA A 38 0.50 -9.88 -20.86
C ALA A 38 1.11 -8.98 -21.96
N LYS A 39 1.72 -7.84 -21.58
CA LYS A 39 2.33 -6.88 -22.50
C LYS A 39 3.85 -7.02 -22.63
N GLY A 40 4.48 -7.89 -21.84
CA GLY A 40 5.95 -8.00 -21.78
C GLY A 40 6.63 -6.72 -21.24
N LEU A 41 5.98 -6.02 -20.32
CA LEU A 41 6.46 -4.75 -19.74
C LEU A 41 7.02 -4.94 -18.33
N PRO A 42 7.98 -4.10 -17.90
CA PRO A 42 8.45 -4.08 -16.52
C PRO A 42 7.42 -3.49 -15.57
N VAL A 43 7.57 -3.79 -14.28
CA VAL A 43 6.77 -3.24 -13.19
C VAL A 43 7.62 -2.66 -12.08
N ALA A 44 7.08 -1.71 -11.34
CA ALA A 44 7.68 -1.22 -10.09
C ALA A 44 6.63 -1.16 -8.97
N GLY A 45 7.08 -1.38 -7.74
CA GLY A 45 6.27 -1.16 -6.54
C GLY A 45 6.61 0.18 -5.89
N ILE A 46 5.61 0.90 -5.39
CA ILE A 46 5.78 2.09 -4.56
C ILE A 46 4.98 1.93 -3.27
N ARG A 47 5.53 2.38 -2.14
CA ARG A 47 4.85 2.28 -0.85
C ARG A 47 3.79 3.37 -0.72
N SER A 48 2.63 3.06 -0.14
CA SER A 48 1.51 4.02 0.03
C SER A 48 1.93 5.34 0.66
N PHE A 49 2.91 5.32 1.58
CA PHE A 49 3.39 6.51 2.26
C PHE A 49 3.90 7.59 1.30
N ALA A 50 4.67 7.18 0.28
CA ALA A 50 5.24 8.08 -0.73
C ALA A 50 4.15 8.73 -1.60
N LEU A 51 3.04 8.02 -1.79
CA LEU A 51 1.86 8.50 -2.48
C LEU A 51 1.02 9.49 -1.66
N ILE A 52 1.36 9.77 -0.40
CA ILE A 52 0.60 10.71 0.43
C ILE A 52 1.41 11.99 0.62
N SER A 53 2.57 11.90 1.26
CA SER A 53 3.44 13.04 1.55
C SER A 53 4.86 12.57 1.90
N GLU A 54 5.76 13.52 2.13
CA GLU A 54 6.98 13.22 2.88
C GLU A 54 6.63 12.86 4.34
N PRO A 55 7.44 12.01 5.02
CA PRO A 55 7.25 11.70 6.43
C PRO A 55 7.20 12.93 7.34
N PRO A 56 6.43 12.89 8.44
CA PRO A 56 5.70 11.74 8.95
C PRO A 56 4.38 11.46 8.22
N VAL A 57 4.10 10.19 7.92
CA VAL A 57 2.88 9.74 7.24
C VAL A 57 2.23 8.59 8.01
N ALA A 58 0.90 8.57 8.13
CA ALA A 58 0.20 7.46 8.75
C ALA A 58 -0.97 6.94 7.89
N VAL A 59 -1.04 5.63 7.73
CA VAL A 59 -2.10 4.95 6.97
C VAL A 59 -2.90 4.01 7.87
N PRO A 60 -4.25 3.92 7.72
CA PRO A 60 -5.06 3.02 8.54
C PRO A 60 -4.64 1.56 8.37
N SER A 61 -4.47 0.85 9.49
CA SER A 61 -4.25 -0.60 9.51
C SER A 61 -5.51 -1.37 9.90
N ARG A 62 -6.22 -0.88 10.92
CA ARG A 62 -7.52 -1.37 11.40
C ARG A 62 -8.22 -0.26 12.16
N LYS A 63 -9.43 -0.53 12.66
CA LYS A 63 -10.22 0.46 13.39
C LYS A 63 -9.41 1.04 14.57
N GLY A 64 -9.15 2.34 14.52
CA GLY A 64 -8.43 3.09 15.56
C GLY A 64 -6.91 2.88 15.60
N ARG A 65 -6.32 2.33 14.54
CA ARG A 65 -4.89 2.01 14.47
C ARG A 65 -4.31 2.33 13.10
N TYR A 66 -3.07 2.76 13.10
CA TYR A 66 -2.36 3.23 11.92
C TYR A 66 -0.97 2.65 11.88
N LEU A 67 -0.44 2.46 10.68
CA LEU A 67 0.99 2.33 10.48
C LEU A 67 1.54 3.72 10.20
N ALA A 68 2.40 4.22 11.09
CA ALA A 68 3.04 5.51 10.97
C ALA A 68 4.49 5.34 10.50
N LEU A 69 4.83 5.95 9.38
CA LEU A 69 6.19 6.19 8.92
C LEU A 69 6.71 7.48 9.58
N HIS A 70 7.73 7.35 10.41
CA HIS A 70 8.39 8.47 11.08
C HIS A 70 9.41 9.14 10.16
N ALA A 71 9.80 10.38 10.47
CA ALA A 71 10.86 11.09 9.76
C ALA A 71 12.23 10.37 9.80
N THR A 72 12.43 9.49 10.78
CA THR A 72 13.61 8.61 10.90
C THR A 72 13.60 7.45 9.90
N GLY A 73 12.48 7.19 9.22
CA GLY A 73 12.28 6.05 8.32
C GLY A 73 11.69 4.81 9.00
N GLU A 74 11.52 4.83 10.32
CA GLU A 74 10.92 3.74 11.07
C GLU A 74 9.41 3.67 10.84
N VAL A 75 8.85 2.45 10.83
CA VAL A 75 7.41 2.22 10.71
C VAL A 75 6.89 1.54 11.97
N GLU A 76 5.91 2.14 12.63
CA GLU A 76 5.30 1.66 13.87
C GLU A 76 3.78 1.57 13.77
N GLU A 77 3.15 0.61 14.45
CA GLU A 77 1.69 0.60 14.63
C GLU A 77 1.26 1.48 15.82
N VAL A 78 0.63 2.62 15.53
CA VAL A 78 0.24 3.63 16.50
C VAL A 78 -1.29 3.80 16.58
N ASP A 79 -1.77 4.51 17.60
CA ASP A 79 -3.18 4.87 17.78
C ASP A 79 -3.51 6.29 17.28
N ASP A 80 -4.81 6.65 17.27
CA ASP A 80 -5.29 7.96 16.82
C ASP A 80 -4.65 9.13 17.58
N VAL A 81 -4.30 8.95 18.86
CA VAL A 81 -3.70 10.01 19.68
C VAL A 81 -2.27 10.28 19.22
N THR A 82 -1.50 9.21 19.03
CA THR A 82 -0.12 9.30 18.57
C THR A 82 -0.05 9.90 17.16
N VAL A 83 -0.91 9.49 16.22
CA VAL A 83 -0.99 10.09 14.87
C VAL A 83 -1.15 11.61 14.93
N ARG A 84 -2.05 12.10 15.78
CA ARG A 84 -2.28 13.54 15.96
C ARG A 84 -1.09 14.24 16.62
N THR A 85 -0.42 13.55 17.55
CA THR A 85 0.72 14.09 18.31
C THR A 85 1.95 14.27 17.42
N VAL A 86 2.21 13.32 16.53
CA VAL A 86 3.34 13.41 15.58
C VAL A 86 3.03 14.24 14.33
N ALA A 87 1.83 14.84 14.27
CA ALA A 87 1.34 15.63 13.15
C ALA A 87 1.56 14.93 11.78
N ALA A 88 1.35 13.61 11.74
CA ALA A 88 1.46 12.86 10.50
C ALA A 88 0.42 13.34 9.49
N ALA A 89 0.76 13.30 8.20
CA ALA A 89 -0.22 13.38 7.12
C ALA A 89 -0.79 11.99 6.84
N GLY A 90 -1.99 11.92 6.27
CA GLY A 90 -2.66 10.66 6.00
C GLY A 90 -4.17 10.77 6.01
N TYR A 91 -4.83 9.62 6.07
CA TYR A 91 -6.29 9.53 5.98
C TYR A 91 -6.85 8.56 7.02
N GLY A 92 -8.13 8.68 7.34
CA GLY A 92 -8.80 7.87 8.36
C GLY A 92 -9.43 8.72 9.46
N SER A 93 -9.97 8.08 10.51
CA SER A 93 -10.68 8.76 11.60
C SER A 93 -9.83 9.72 12.42
N ALA A 94 -8.51 9.55 12.40
CA ALA A 94 -7.57 10.40 13.11
C ALA A 94 -7.31 11.75 12.41
N PHE A 95 -7.70 11.90 11.13
CA PHE A 95 -7.33 13.04 10.29
C PHE A 95 -8.57 13.92 10.00
N PRO A 96 -8.67 15.11 10.62
CA PRO A 96 -9.74 16.06 10.29
C PRO A 96 -9.60 16.60 8.86
N GLU A 97 -8.36 16.73 8.37
CA GLU A 97 -8.03 17.09 6.99
C GLU A 97 -7.27 15.90 6.35
N PRO A 98 -7.98 14.93 5.76
CA PRO A 98 -7.35 13.74 5.23
C PRO A 98 -6.61 14.01 3.91
N LEU A 99 -5.41 13.45 3.80
CA LEU A 99 -4.65 13.36 2.57
C LEU A 99 -4.59 11.89 2.12
N TYR A 100 -5.23 11.61 0.99
CA TYR A 100 -5.28 10.27 0.40
C TYR A 100 -4.11 10.02 -0.54
N PRO A 101 -3.76 8.76 -0.80
CA PRO A 101 -2.79 8.42 -1.83
C PRO A 101 -3.14 9.03 -3.18
N ASP A 102 -2.20 9.74 -3.78
CA ASP A 102 -2.27 10.36 -5.10
C ASP A 102 -1.27 9.67 -6.04
N PRO A 103 -1.74 9.03 -7.13
CA PRO A 103 -0.85 8.37 -8.09
C PRO A 103 0.11 9.32 -8.81
N GLU A 104 -0.21 10.62 -8.94
CA GLU A 104 0.69 11.57 -9.61
C GLU A 104 2.01 11.77 -8.84
N ARG A 105 2.00 11.51 -7.52
CA ARG A 105 3.20 11.60 -6.67
C ARG A 105 4.26 10.56 -7.00
N VAL A 106 3.92 9.51 -7.76
CA VAL A 106 4.92 8.59 -8.35
C VAL A 106 6.01 9.37 -9.11
N LEU A 107 5.66 10.49 -9.74
CA LEU A 107 6.60 11.30 -10.51
C LEU A 107 7.74 11.88 -9.65
N LEU A 108 7.51 12.09 -8.34
CA LEU A 108 8.53 12.55 -7.40
C LEU A 108 9.59 11.47 -7.11
N HIS A 109 9.25 10.21 -7.37
CA HIS A 109 10.10 9.04 -7.07
C HIS A 109 10.53 8.29 -8.33
N TRP A 110 10.29 8.86 -9.52
CA TRP A 110 10.47 8.17 -10.80
C TRP A 110 11.89 7.61 -11.00
N SER A 111 12.91 8.37 -10.60
CA SER A 111 14.33 7.96 -10.69
C SER A 111 14.69 6.82 -9.75
N ASP A 112 13.94 6.66 -8.66
CA ASP A 112 14.25 5.74 -7.57
C ASP A 112 13.44 4.44 -7.68
N LEU A 113 12.51 4.38 -8.64
CA LEU A 113 11.71 3.19 -8.93
C LEU A 113 12.60 2.03 -9.33
N ARG A 114 12.46 0.93 -8.61
CA ARG A 114 13.09 -0.35 -8.94
C ARG A 114 12.19 -1.12 -9.90
N TRP A 115 12.48 -0.99 -11.18
CA TRP A 115 11.84 -1.77 -12.23
C TRP A 115 12.26 -3.23 -12.16
N THR A 116 11.29 -4.13 -12.20
CA THR A 116 11.47 -5.58 -12.10
C THR A 116 10.52 -6.33 -13.03
N GLN A 117 10.67 -7.65 -13.10
CA GLN A 117 9.76 -8.55 -13.79
C GLN A 117 8.42 -8.67 -13.05
N PRO A 118 7.31 -8.90 -13.78
CA PRO A 118 5.99 -9.03 -13.18
C PRO A 118 5.92 -9.98 -11.99
N GLU A 119 6.51 -11.17 -12.09
CA GLU A 119 6.53 -12.22 -11.07
C GLU A 119 7.05 -11.72 -9.71
N GLU A 120 8.03 -10.83 -9.70
CA GLU A 120 8.66 -10.29 -8.49
C GLU A 120 7.81 -9.25 -7.75
N LEU A 121 6.83 -8.63 -8.42
CA LEU A 121 5.96 -7.65 -7.78
C LEU A 121 5.00 -8.32 -6.80
N VAL A 122 5.16 -8.01 -5.52
CA VAL A 122 4.35 -8.53 -4.42
C VAL A 122 3.81 -7.39 -3.56
N PRO A 123 2.62 -7.54 -2.96
CA PRO A 123 2.17 -6.63 -1.91
C PRO A 123 3.10 -6.69 -0.71
N GLU A 124 3.34 -5.54 -0.09
CA GLU A 124 4.07 -5.43 1.16
C GLU A 124 3.14 -5.70 2.34
N TYR A 125 3.50 -6.68 3.17
CA TYR A 125 2.82 -6.95 4.44
C TYR A 125 3.68 -6.45 5.58
N VAL A 126 3.29 -5.32 6.16
CA VAL A 126 3.99 -4.72 7.32
C VAL A 126 3.57 -5.40 8.64
N LEU A 127 2.33 -5.89 8.70
CA LEU A 127 1.80 -6.62 9.84
C LEU A 127 1.54 -8.08 9.45
N GLU A 128 1.87 -9.00 10.35
CA GLU A 128 1.50 -10.40 10.22
C GLU A 128 -0.02 -10.53 10.12
N PRO A 129 -0.55 -11.35 9.19
CA PRO A 129 -1.99 -11.55 9.08
C PRO A 129 -2.56 -12.14 10.36
N GLY A 130 -3.45 -11.40 11.03
CA GLY A 130 -4.20 -11.92 12.17
C GLY A 130 -5.15 -13.02 11.72
N ILE A 131 -4.83 -14.28 12.02
CA ILE A 131 -5.77 -15.39 11.79
C ILE A 131 -6.95 -15.20 12.74
N SER A 132 -8.16 -15.06 12.19
CA SER A 132 -9.37 -15.07 13.01
C SER A 132 -9.43 -16.41 13.75
N LYS A 133 -9.51 -16.35 15.08
CA LYS A 133 -9.83 -17.56 15.85
C LYS A 133 -11.19 -18.09 15.36
N PRO A 134 -11.34 -19.41 15.12
CA PRO A 134 -12.63 -20.00 14.81
C PRO A 134 -13.65 -19.60 15.88
N LYS A 135 -14.85 -19.16 15.47
CA LYS A 135 -15.93 -18.83 16.41
C LYS A 135 -16.40 -20.05 17.21
N VAL A 136 -16.18 -21.26 16.68
CA VAL A 136 -16.48 -22.54 17.33
C VAL A 136 -15.23 -23.40 17.24
N PRO A 137 -14.70 -23.94 18.35
CA PRO A 137 -13.61 -24.91 18.32
C PRO A 137 -14.04 -26.13 17.50
N TYR A 138 -13.13 -26.69 16.69
CA TYR A 138 -13.40 -27.96 16.04
C TYR A 138 -13.74 -29.00 17.13
N PRO A 139 -14.79 -29.80 16.95
CA PRO A 139 -15.05 -30.90 17.86
C PRO A 139 -13.81 -31.79 17.89
N ASN A 140 -13.36 -32.16 19.09
CA ASN A 140 -12.28 -33.13 19.24
C ASN A 140 -12.71 -34.41 18.52
N VAL A 141 -12.05 -34.73 17.41
CA VAL A 141 -12.14 -36.06 16.82
C VAL A 141 -11.19 -36.90 17.64
N GLU A 142 -11.72 -37.65 18.61
CA GLU A 142 -10.95 -38.70 19.26
C GLU A 142 -10.59 -39.76 18.20
N PRO A 143 -9.33 -40.25 18.17
CA PRO A 143 -8.88 -41.24 17.20
C PRO A 143 -9.55 -42.62 17.36
#